data_AF-A0A352RHB0-F1
#
_entry.id   AF-A0A352RHB0-F1
#
_cell.length_a   1.000
_cell.length_b   1.000
_cell.length_c   1.000
_cell.angle_alpha   90.00
_cell.angle_beta   90.00
_cell.angle_gamma   90.00
#
_symmetry.space_group_name_H-M   'P 1'
#
loop_
_entity.id
_entity.type
_entity.pdbx_description
1 polymer ?
#
loop_
_entity_poly.entity_id
_entity_poly.type
_entity_poly.pdbx_seq_one_letter_code
_entity_poly.pdbx_strand_id
1 'polypeptide(L)' 'WLQEVPDPMSQIVWDSWMEINPDTAQKLGINDRAIVEVSTPYGSVQATAYYHFGIHRNAIAIPMGQGHQ' A
#
# COMPACT_ATOMS: atom_id res chain seq x y z
N TRP A 1 -17.74 -9.20 15.29
CA TRP A 1 -18.45 -7.98 14.88
C TRP A 1 -18.11 -6.91 15.90
N LEU A 2 -17.34 -5.89 15.51
CA LEU A 2 -17.15 -4.65 16.26
C LEU A 2 -16.72 -3.59 15.24
N GLN A 3 -17.68 -2.78 14.79
CA GLN A 3 -17.46 -1.65 13.91
C GLN A 3 -17.35 -0.38 14.76
N GLU A 4 -16.43 0.49 14.35
CA GLU A 4 -16.47 1.96 14.44
C GLU A 4 -16.17 2.64 15.79
N VAL A 5 -15.09 3.45 15.79
CA VAL A 5 -15.20 4.91 15.96
C VAL A 5 -14.18 5.61 15.03
N PRO A 6 -14.58 6.65 14.24
CA PRO A 6 -13.79 7.30 13.18
C PRO A 6 -13.15 8.63 13.63
N ASP A 7 -12.17 9.15 12.87
CA ASP A 7 -11.73 10.55 12.96
C ASP A 7 -11.75 11.22 11.56
N PRO A 8 -12.36 12.41 11.36
CA PRO A 8 -12.73 12.95 10.06
C PRO A 8 -11.83 14.11 9.55
N MET A 9 -10.52 14.15 9.87
CA MET A 9 -9.66 15.32 9.57
C MET A 9 -8.29 15.03 8.94
N SER A 10 -8.16 13.94 8.17
CA SER A 10 -7.05 13.75 7.23
C SER A 10 -7.55 12.83 6.12
N GLN A 11 -7.15 13.06 4.87
CA GLN A 11 -7.56 12.29 3.67
C GLN A 11 -7.04 10.85 3.65
N ILE A 12 -6.89 10.23 4.82
CA ILE A 12 -6.25 8.94 5.04
C ILE A 12 -7.10 8.17 6.05
N VAL A 13 -8.23 7.70 5.56
CA VAL A 13 -8.90 6.54 6.13
C VAL A 13 -8.74 5.49 5.05
N TRP A 14 -8.15 4.33 5.38
CA TRP A 14 -7.88 3.20 4.47
C TRP A 14 -6.58 3.22 3.64
N ASP A 15 -5.43 3.62 4.21
CA ASP A 15 -4.14 3.32 3.57
C ASP A 15 -3.94 1.80 3.48
N SER A 16 -4.19 1.21 2.31
CA SER A 16 -3.70 -0.12 1.98
C SER A 16 -2.18 -0.09 2.11
N TRP A 17 -1.57 -1.03 2.83
CA TRP A 17 -0.11 -1.15 2.79
C TRP A 17 0.28 -1.97 1.55
N MET A 18 1.39 -1.60 0.92
CA MET A 18 1.98 -2.36 -0.17
C MET A 18 3.23 -3.04 0.36
N GLU A 19 3.22 -4.37 0.39
CA GLU A 19 4.40 -5.13 0.72
C GLU A 19 5.27 -5.30 -0.53
N ILE A 20 6.55 -4.91 -0.41
CA ILE A 20 7.52 -4.94 -1.51
C ILE A 20 8.83 -5.54 -1.03
N ASN A 21 9.49 -6.31 -1.92
CA ASN A 21 10.82 -6.80 -1.62
C ASN A 21 11.83 -5.63 -1.55
N PRO A 22 12.69 -5.55 -0.52
CA PRO A 22 13.63 -4.45 -0.34
C PRO A 22 14.59 -4.26 -1.52
N ASP A 23 14.95 -5.33 -2.23
CA ASP A 23 15.79 -5.22 -3.42
C ASP A 23 15.06 -4.56 -4.59
N THR A 24 13.74 -4.77 -4.70
CA THR A 24 12.90 -4.08 -5.68
C THR A 24 12.70 -2.63 -5.28
N ALA A 25 12.44 -2.37 -3.98
CA ALA A 25 12.25 -1.02 -3.46
C ALA A 25 13.49 -0.14 -3.68
N GLN A 26 14.69 -0.66 -3.39
CA GLN A 26 15.94 0.05 -3.66
C GLN A 26 16.14 0.36 -5.15
N LYS A 27 15.81 -0.59 -6.04
CA LYS A 27 15.88 -0.36 -7.49
C LYS A 27 14.91 0.73 -7.96
N LEU A 28 13.76 0.84 -7.31
CA LEU A 28 12.74 1.85 -7.60
C LEU A 28 12.94 3.15 -6.82
N GLY A 29 13.92 3.22 -5.92
CA GLY A 29 14.14 4.38 -5.04
C GLY A 29 13.03 4.60 -4.00
N ILE A 30 12.24 3.57 -3.70
CA ILE A 30 11.18 3.61 -2.70
C ILE A 30 11.80 3.35 -1.33
N ASN A 31 11.53 4.24 -0.37
CA ASN A 31 11.98 4.08 1.01
C ASN A 31 10.98 3.25 1.84
N ASP A 32 11.45 2.66 2.93
CA ASP A 32 10.57 2.02 3.91
C ASP A 32 9.58 3.05 4.47
N ARG A 33 8.29 2.65 4.57
CA ARG A 33 7.18 3.51 4.99
C ARG A 33 6.92 4.72 4.08
N ALA A 34 7.47 4.74 2.87
CA ALA A 34 7.12 5.76 1.89
C ALA A 34 5.70 5.53 1.37
N ILE A 35 4.95 6.61 1.19
CA ILE A 35 3.68 6.57 0.48
C ILE A 35 3.99 6.49 -1.00
N VAL A 36 3.47 5.47 -1.67
CA VAL A 36 3.60 5.28 -3.11
C VAL A 36 2.23 5.31 -3.76
N GLU A 37 2.14 5.92 -4.94
CA GLU A 37 0.94 5.86 -5.77
C GLU A 37 1.12 4.75 -6.80
N VAL A 38 0.22 3.77 -6.76
CA VAL A 38 0.16 2.68 -7.73
C VAL A 38 -0.94 3.04 -8.73
N SER A 39 -0.51 3.43 -9.94
CA SER A 39 -1.43 3.73 -11.04
C SER A 39 -1.63 2.50 -11.93
N THR A 40 -2.88 2.18 -12.22
CA THR A 40 -3.30 1.14 -13.16
C THR A 40 -4.17 1.78 -14.25
N PRO A 41 -4.37 1.11 -15.41
CA PRO A 41 -5.27 1.62 -16.45
C PRO A 41 -6.71 1.86 -15.98
N TYR A 42 -7.13 1.29 -14.85
CA TYR A 42 -8.48 1.38 -14.31
C TYR A 42 -8.61 2.35 -13.13
N GLY A 43 -7.51 2.91 -12.65
CA GLY A 43 -7.48 3.83 -11.50
C GLY A 43 -6.13 3.84 -10.79
N SER A 44 -5.93 4.80 -9.89
CA SER A 44 -4.77 4.84 -9.00
C SER A 44 -5.16 4.64 -7.54
N VAL A 45 -4.25 4.06 -6.78
CA VAL A 45 -4.39 3.87 -5.33
C VAL A 45 -3.10 4.31 -4.64
N GLN A 46 -3.25 5.01 -3.52
CA GLN A 46 -2.12 5.32 -2.65
C GLN A 46 -1.96 4.21 -1.63
N ALA A 47 -0.72 3.77 -1.42
CA ALA A 47 -0.40 2.71 -0.49
C ALA A 47 0.93 2.99 0.21
N THR A 48 1.05 2.60 1.47
CA THR A 48 2.32 2.73 2.21
C THR A 48 3.23 1.53 1.91
N ALA A 49 4.43 1.77 1.39
CA ALA A 49 5.41 0.73 1.09
C ALA A 49 6.01 0.13 2.37
N TYR A 50 5.92 -1.18 2.52
CA TYR A 50 6.50 -1.95 3.62
C TYR A 50 7.44 -3.02 3.11
N TYR A 51 8.64 -3.10 3.67
CA TYR A 51 9.61 -4.09 3.22
C TYR A 51 9.26 -5.50 3.71
N HIS A 52 9.09 -6.40 2.75
CA HIS A 52 8.80 -7.80 3.03
C HIS A 52 9.74 -8.72 2.24
N PHE A 53 10.61 -9.44 2.94
CA PHE A 53 11.61 -10.33 2.33
C PHE A 53 11.00 -11.59 1.70
N GLY A 54 9.80 -12.01 2.12
CA GLY A 54 9.08 -13.16 1.60
C GLY A 54 8.39 -12.93 0.24
N ILE A 55 8.31 -11.68 -0.22
CA ILE A 55 7.69 -11.34 -1.50
C ILE A 55 8.69 -11.49 -2.63
N HIS A 56 8.20 -11.97 -3.77
CA HIS A 56 8.99 -12.15 -4.97
C HIS A 56 9.63 -10.82 -5.40
N ARG A 57 10.90 -10.87 -5.81
CA ARG A 57 11.63 -9.72 -6.35
C ARG A 57 10.95 -9.34 -7.67
N ASN A 58 10.40 -8.13 -7.79
CA ASN A 58 9.48 -7.66 -8.84
C ASN A 58 7.97 -7.93 -8.65
N ALA A 59 7.54 -8.39 -7.49
CA ALA A 59 6.11 -8.39 -7.14
C ALA A 59 5.84 -7.40 -6.01
N ILE A 60 4.64 -6.83 -6.01
CA ILE A 60 4.08 -6.07 -4.90
C ILE A 60 2.80 -6.77 -4.46
N ALA A 61 2.60 -6.90 -3.16
CA ALA A 61 1.33 -7.39 -2.61
C ALA A 61 0.59 -6.21 -1.97
N ILE A 62 -0.62 -5.97 -2.44
CA ILE A 62 -1.54 -4.99 -1.86
C ILE A 62 -2.75 -5.78 -1.36
N PRO A 63 -3.06 -5.77 -0.05
CA PRO A 63 -4.25 -6.41 0.46
C PRO A 63 -5.47 -5.65 -0.07
N MET A 64 -6.15 -6.26 -1.03
CA MET A 64 -7.44 -5.77 -1.52
C MET A 64 -8.52 -6.29 -0.58
N GLY A 65 -9.05 -5.43 0.29
CA GLY A 65 -10.06 -5.85 1.28
C GLY A 65 -10.98 -4.75 1.83
N GLN A 66 -10.78 -3.49 1.46
CA GLN A 66 -11.63 -2.37 1.90
C GLN A 66 -11.99 -1.41 0.75
N GLY A 67 -11.78 -1.84 -0.49
CA GLY A 67 -12.17 -1.11 -1.70
C GLY A 67 -13.52 -1.55 -2.26
N HIS A 68 -14.45 -1.98 -1.42
CA HIS A 68 -15.83 -2.23 -1.87
C HIS A 68 -16.62 -0.93 -1.83
N GLN A 69 -16.90 -0.43 -3.03
CA GLN A 69 -18.22 0.11 -3.34
C GLN A 69 -18.81 -0.68 -4.49
#